data_AF-A0A914NJS7-F1
#
_entry.id   AF-A0A914NJS7-F1
#
_cell.length_a   1.000
_cell.length_b   1.000
_cell.length_c   1.000
_cell.angle_alpha   90.00
_cell.angle_beta   90.00
_cell.angle_gamma   90.00
#
_symmetry.space_group_name_H-M   'P 1'
#
loop_
_entity.id
_entity.type
_entity.pdbx_description
1 polymer ?
#
loop_
_entity_poly.entity_id
_entity_poly.type
_entity_poly.pdbx_seq_one_letter_code
_entity_poly.pdbx_strand_id
1 'polypeptide(L)'
;MTELVQPATCLIQIHNAAIHMDFKPENLVFDSKNNLKAIDFGGSILLPKGKSRSNGIRVERKTTSFYLMPPEINTVLKSELNTHFKSKDFATYNEEYATTKTDIWEFGIFIFQIILLNDNQLSVSALAKINNFFNYLFLAQHKIMDNLDNFDKTITLLLRIMINYPSLFLLATNLLDGDERKRLSDRGNNDFLTSICRIGNKSETFELFFKTKDFGIFNKKYRDLLKSGQKELLYLENHEKRDLEECDRTL
;
A
#
# COMPACT_ATOMS: atom_id res chain seq x y z
N MET A 1 11.78 11.75 -4.61
CA MET A 1 11.46 11.36 -3.22
C MET A 1 11.02 12.54 -2.37
N THR A 2 11.65 13.71 -2.47
CA THR A 2 11.32 14.92 -1.68
C THR A 2 9.85 15.36 -1.77
N GLU A 3 9.22 15.22 -2.92
CA GLU A 3 7.81 15.57 -3.16
C GLU A 3 6.82 14.75 -2.30
N LEU A 4 7.21 13.56 -1.84
CA LEU A 4 6.37 12.69 -1.02
C LEU A 4 6.52 12.94 0.49
N VAL A 5 7.51 13.74 0.90
CA VAL A 5 7.77 14.03 2.33
C VAL A 5 6.63 14.85 2.94
N GLN A 6 6.10 15.86 2.23
CA GLN A 6 4.99 16.66 2.75
C GLN A 6 3.69 15.85 2.90
N PRO A 7 3.26 15.03 1.90
CA PRO A 7 2.16 14.09 2.10
C PRO A 7 2.36 13.14 3.29
N ALA A 8 3.55 12.55 3.44
CA ALA A 8 3.89 11.67 4.56
C ALA A 8 3.82 12.39 5.92
N THR A 9 4.31 13.62 5.98
CA THR A 9 4.23 14.48 7.17
C THR A 9 2.77 14.82 7.50
N CYS A 10 1.93 15.04 6.49
CA CYS A 10 0.51 15.31 6.67
C CYS A 10 -0.20 14.12 7.34
N LEU A 11 0.08 12.88 6.92
CA LEU A 11 -0.46 11.67 7.57
C LEU A 11 -0.10 11.60 9.05
N ILE A 12 1.16 11.88 9.42
CA ILE A 12 1.59 11.90 10.82
C ILE A 12 0.74 12.89 11.65
N GLN A 13 0.45 14.06 11.08
CA GLN A 13 -0.36 15.08 11.75
C GLN A 13 -1.82 14.63 11.90
N ILE A 14 -2.41 14.06 10.86
CA ILE A 14 -3.79 13.55 10.86
C ILE A 14 -3.95 12.43 11.89
N HIS A 15 -3.05 11.44 11.90
CA HIS A 15 -3.08 10.27 12.78
C HIS A 15 -2.89 10.57 14.27
N ASN A 16 -2.65 11.83 14.64
CA ASN A 16 -2.74 12.26 16.04
C ASN A 16 -4.18 12.48 16.51
N ALA A 17 -5.14 12.56 15.59
CA ALA A 17 -6.53 12.91 15.89
C ALA A 17 -7.57 12.10 15.10
N ALA A 18 -7.24 11.61 13.90
CA ALA A 18 -8.19 10.96 13.01
C ALA A 18 -7.53 9.95 12.07
N ILE A 19 -8.37 9.12 11.46
CA ILE A 19 -8.09 8.37 10.23
C ILE A 19 -8.83 9.11 9.11
N HIS A 20 -8.14 9.52 8.05
CA HIS A 20 -8.69 10.34 6.98
C HIS A 20 -9.77 9.59 6.19
N MET A 21 -9.52 8.33 5.82
CA MET A 21 -10.44 7.47 5.04
C MET A 21 -10.72 7.95 3.61
N ASP A 22 -9.84 8.79 3.05
CA ASP A 22 -9.88 9.24 1.65
C ASP A 22 -8.58 10.01 1.30
N PHE A 23 -7.43 9.49 1.73
CA PHE A 23 -6.13 10.15 1.57
C PHE A 23 -5.63 10.01 0.13
N LYS A 24 -5.81 11.06 -0.67
CA LYS A 24 -5.48 11.10 -2.11
C LYS A 24 -5.03 12.49 -2.55
N PRO A 25 -4.35 12.65 -3.70
CA PRO A 25 -3.84 13.94 -4.16
C PRO A 25 -4.91 15.03 -4.22
N GLU A 26 -6.14 14.70 -4.59
CA GLU A 26 -7.26 15.63 -4.71
C GLU A 26 -7.66 16.28 -3.37
N ASN A 27 -7.38 15.58 -2.26
CA ASN A 27 -7.66 16.04 -0.91
C ASN A 27 -6.43 16.70 -0.26
N LEU A 28 -5.37 16.99 -1.01
CA LEU A 28 -4.20 17.70 -0.55
C LEU A 28 -4.06 19.04 -1.27
N VAL A 29 -4.02 20.13 -0.50
CA VAL A 29 -3.92 21.50 -1.03
C VAL A 29 -2.75 22.24 -0.41
N PHE A 30 -2.16 23.16 -1.15
CA PHE A 30 -1.15 24.07 -0.62
C PHE A 30 -1.80 25.30 0.01
N ASP A 31 -1.35 25.66 1.20
CA ASP A 31 -1.70 26.96 1.80
C ASP A 31 -0.89 28.11 1.20
N SER A 32 -1.16 29.35 1.62
CA SER A 32 -0.46 30.55 1.15
C SER A 32 1.04 30.58 1.46
N LYS A 33 1.53 29.66 2.29
CA LYS A 33 2.94 29.50 2.64
C LYS A 33 3.56 28.27 1.98
N ASN A 34 2.89 27.68 1.00
CA ASN A 34 3.31 26.48 0.28
C ASN A 34 3.48 25.23 1.18
N ASN A 35 2.72 25.16 2.29
CA ASN A 35 2.62 23.93 3.08
C ASN A 35 1.44 23.10 2.58
N LEU A 36 1.68 21.82 2.37
CA LEU A 36 0.62 20.88 2.03
C LEU A 36 -0.29 20.61 3.24
N LYS A 37 -1.61 20.61 3.03
CA LYS A 37 -2.64 20.33 4.02
C LYS A 37 -3.69 19.40 3.46
N ALA A 38 -4.16 18.48 4.30
CA ALA A 38 -5.33 17.68 3.98
C ALA A 38 -6.63 18.49 4.16
N ILE A 39 -7.59 18.21 3.29
CA ILE A 39 -8.95 18.74 3.30
C ILE A 39 -9.94 17.56 3.15
N ASP A 40 -11.24 17.86 3.28
CA ASP A 40 -12.32 16.89 3.12
C ASP A 40 -12.30 15.72 4.14
N PHE A 41 -12.51 16.08 5.42
CA PHE A 41 -12.66 15.12 6.51
C PHE A 41 -14.09 14.56 6.65
N GLY A 42 -14.94 14.68 5.61
CA GLY A 42 -16.35 14.30 5.69
C GLY A 42 -16.59 12.80 5.96
N GLY A 43 -15.60 11.96 5.63
CA GLY A 43 -15.58 10.52 5.90
C GLY A 43 -14.66 10.06 7.01
N SER A 44 -13.95 10.99 7.66
CA SER A 44 -12.89 10.65 8.60
C SER A 44 -13.43 10.09 9.91
N ILE A 45 -12.61 9.26 10.55
CA ILE A 45 -12.92 8.63 11.84
C ILE A 45 -12.06 9.28 12.91
N LEU A 46 -12.68 9.89 13.92
CA LEU A 46 -11.96 10.47 15.04
C LEU A 46 -11.33 9.37 15.92
N LEU A 47 -10.04 9.51 16.20
CA LEU A 47 -9.33 8.64 17.13
C LEU A 47 -9.62 9.08 18.57
N PRO A 48 -10.18 8.21 19.43
CA PRO A 48 -10.48 8.58 20.80
C PRO A 48 -9.21 8.97 21.56
N LYS A 49 -9.26 10.09 22.28
CA LYS A 49 -8.14 10.61 23.06
C LYS A 49 -7.62 9.55 24.04
N GLY A 50 -6.35 9.18 23.93
CA GLY A 50 -5.71 8.18 24.80
C GLY A 50 -5.98 6.71 24.43
N LYS A 51 -6.68 6.42 23.33
CA LYS A 51 -6.70 5.07 22.74
C LYS A 51 -5.56 4.91 21.74
N SER A 52 -5.03 3.69 21.69
CA SER A 52 -3.98 3.31 20.74
C SER A 52 -4.48 3.44 19.30
N ARG A 53 -3.60 3.92 18.42
CA ARG A 53 -3.75 3.90 16.94
C ARG A 53 -4.04 2.49 16.41
N SER A 54 -3.76 1.46 17.22
CA SER A 54 -3.98 0.04 16.94
C SER A 54 -5.40 -0.50 17.18
N ASN A 55 -6.27 0.26 17.86
CA ASN A 55 -7.61 -0.22 18.15
C ASN A 55 -8.51 0.09 16.96
N GLY A 56 -8.72 -0.90 16.09
CA GLY A 56 -9.60 -0.80 14.93
C GLY A 56 -10.95 -0.21 15.29
N ILE A 57 -11.40 0.77 14.50
CA ILE A 57 -12.69 1.45 14.68
C ILE A 57 -13.64 0.98 13.59
N ARG A 58 -14.84 0.56 14.00
CA ARG A 58 -15.84 0.03 13.08
C ARG A 58 -16.25 1.09 12.06
N VAL A 59 -16.23 0.73 10.78
CA VAL A 59 -16.56 1.61 9.66
C VAL A 59 -18.05 1.46 9.34
N GLU A 60 -18.82 2.52 9.55
CA GLU A 60 -20.26 2.54 9.20
C GLU A 60 -20.52 3.12 7.80
N ARG A 61 -19.62 3.97 7.31
CA ARG A 61 -19.69 4.60 6.00
C ARG A 61 -18.32 4.60 5.35
N LYS A 62 -18.28 4.25 4.07
CA LYS A 62 -17.07 4.28 3.26
C LYS A 62 -17.16 5.43 2.29
N THR A 63 -16.17 6.32 2.36
CA THR A 63 -16.08 7.51 1.50
C THR A 63 -15.05 7.34 0.40
N THR A 64 -14.01 6.52 0.64
CA THR A 64 -13.09 6.11 -0.42
C THR A 64 -13.83 5.33 -1.50
N SER A 65 -13.49 5.58 -2.75
CA SER A 65 -13.91 4.70 -3.84
C SER A 65 -13.39 3.27 -3.62
N PHE A 66 -14.22 2.27 -3.91
CA PHE A 66 -13.90 0.84 -3.72
C PHE A 66 -12.57 0.40 -4.35
N TYR A 67 -12.12 1.08 -5.40
CA TYR A 67 -10.86 0.79 -6.10
C TYR A 67 -9.59 1.32 -5.39
N LEU A 68 -9.71 1.96 -4.24
CA LEU A 68 -8.58 2.36 -3.38
C LEU A 68 -8.61 1.66 -2.01
N MET A 69 -9.66 0.89 -1.73
CA MET A 69 -9.85 0.29 -0.41
C MET A 69 -8.84 -0.83 -0.13
N PRO A 70 -8.25 -0.85 1.09
CA PRO A 70 -7.47 -1.99 1.56
C PRO A 70 -8.32 -3.22 1.87
N PRO A 71 -7.69 -4.41 2.00
CA PRO A 71 -8.38 -5.67 2.28
C PRO A 71 -9.29 -5.63 3.52
N GLU A 72 -8.87 -5.01 4.61
CA GLU A 72 -9.59 -5.01 5.89
C GLU A 72 -10.90 -4.19 5.90
N ILE A 73 -11.12 -3.32 4.92
CA ILE A 73 -12.39 -2.59 4.74
C ILE A 73 -13.08 -2.87 3.40
N ASN A 74 -12.52 -3.73 2.55
CA ASN A 74 -13.13 -4.08 1.27
C ASN A 74 -14.19 -5.18 1.42
N THR A 75 -15.46 -4.81 1.26
CA THR A 75 -16.62 -5.71 1.40
C THR A 75 -16.61 -6.87 0.43
N VAL A 76 -16.21 -6.61 -0.82
CA VAL A 76 -16.24 -7.62 -1.87
C VAL A 76 -15.22 -8.71 -1.55
N LEU A 77 -14.00 -8.32 -1.19
CA LEU A 77 -12.96 -9.26 -0.79
C LEU A 77 -13.35 -10.05 0.47
N LYS A 78 -13.95 -9.40 1.46
CA LYS A 78 -14.44 -10.09 2.66
C LYS A 78 -15.54 -11.10 2.35
N SER A 79 -16.44 -10.78 1.42
CA SER A 79 -17.45 -11.74 0.96
C SER A 79 -16.81 -12.95 0.29
N GLU A 80 -15.76 -12.75 -0.50
CA GLU A 80 -15.01 -13.85 -1.13
C GLU A 80 -14.28 -14.71 -0.08
N LEU A 81 -13.67 -14.09 0.93
CA LEU A 81 -13.04 -14.78 2.05
C LEU A 81 -14.04 -15.63 2.85
N ASN A 82 -15.19 -15.05 3.20
CA ASN A 82 -16.21 -15.71 4.00
C ASN A 82 -16.92 -16.86 3.26
N THR A 83 -16.97 -16.82 1.92
CA THR A 83 -17.51 -17.95 1.14
C THR A 83 -16.53 -19.13 1.09
N HIS A 84 -15.21 -18.86 1.09
CA HIS A 84 -14.19 -19.90 1.03
C HIS A 84 -13.81 -20.48 2.40
N PHE A 85 -13.85 -19.69 3.47
CA PHE A 85 -13.52 -20.13 4.82
C PHE A 85 -14.74 -20.13 5.75
N LYS A 86 -15.21 -21.33 6.12
CA LYS A 86 -16.26 -21.52 7.16
C LYS A 86 -15.69 -21.54 8.61
N SER A 87 -14.39 -21.29 8.81
CA SER A 87 -13.72 -21.51 10.10
C SER A 87 -13.71 -20.27 11.00
N LYS A 88 -13.63 -20.52 12.33
CA LYS A 88 -13.54 -19.50 13.39
C LYS A 88 -12.27 -18.63 13.32
N ASP A 89 -11.24 -19.07 12.59
CA ASP A 89 -9.95 -18.33 12.49
C ASP A 89 -10.08 -17.01 11.70
N PHE A 90 -11.13 -16.88 10.89
CA PHE A 90 -11.45 -15.65 10.15
C PHE A 90 -12.58 -14.82 10.77
N ALA A 91 -13.13 -15.23 11.92
CA ALA A 91 -14.18 -14.48 12.61
C ALA A 91 -13.74 -13.04 12.99
N THR A 92 -12.44 -12.81 13.10
CA THR A 92 -11.82 -11.48 13.29
C THR A 92 -11.93 -10.55 12.09
N TYR A 93 -12.21 -11.04 10.88
CA TYR A 93 -12.42 -10.23 9.67
C TYR A 93 -13.88 -9.87 9.40
N ASN A 94 -14.83 -10.40 10.19
CA ASN A 94 -16.26 -10.19 10.00
C ASN A 94 -16.73 -8.76 10.25
N GLU A 95 -15.96 -7.95 10.97
CA GLU A 95 -16.23 -6.54 11.17
C GLU A 95 -15.25 -5.68 10.36
N GLU A 96 -15.79 -4.66 9.70
CA GLU A 96 -15.01 -3.68 8.96
C GLU A 96 -14.41 -2.70 9.94
N TYR A 97 -13.12 -2.83 10.19
CA TYR A 97 -12.38 -1.91 11.05
C TYR A 97 -11.38 -1.13 10.22
N ALA A 98 -11.32 0.17 10.49
CA ALA A 98 -10.25 1.03 10.01
C ALA A 98 -9.26 1.30 11.14
N THR A 99 -7.99 1.38 10.76
CA THR A 99 -6.90 1.88 11.59
C THR A 99 -6.18 2.99 10.82
N THR A 100 -5.17 3.61 11.41
CA THR A 100 -4.29 4.52 10.66
C THR A 100 -3.63 3.83 9.46
N LYS A 101 -3.53 2.49 9.46
CA LYS A 101 -2.99 1.70 8.34
C LYS A 101 -3.91 1.69 7.12
N THR A 102 -5.17 2.09 7.28
CA THR A 102 -6.08 2.30 6.15
C THR A 102 -5.56 3.45 5.28
N ASP A 103 -5.24 4.60 5.88
CA ASP A 103 -4.64 5.73 5.15
C ASP A 103 -3.24 5.39 4.59
N ILE A 104 -2.48 4.52 5.29
CA ILE A 104 -1.19 4.03 4.79
C ILE A 104 -1.35 3.25 3.48
N TRP A 105 -2.37 2.41 3.36
CA TRP A 105 -2.66 1.72 2.10
C TRP A 105 -3.02 2.71 1.00
N GLU A 106 -3.89 3.69 1.30
CA GLU A 106 -4.26 4.74 0.36
C GLU A 106 -3.02 5.52 -0.09
N PHE A 107 -2.05 5.76 0.80
CA PHE A 107 -0.77 6.35 0.46
C PHE A 107 0.10 5.47 -0.44
N GLY A 108 0.03 4.14 -0.31
CA GLY A 108 0.64 3.22 -1.26
C GLY A 108 0.09 3.37 -2.68
N ILE A 109 -1.24 3.52 -2.82
CA ILE A 109 -1.88 3.77 -4.12
C ILE A 109 -1.58 5.18 -4.63
N PHE A 110 -1.54 6.19 -3.74
CA PHE A 110 -1.10 7.56 -4.04
C PHE A 110 0.25 7.56 -4.74
N ILE A 111 1.23 6.80 -4.24
CA ILE A 111 2.58 6.76 -4.85
C ILE A 111 2.50 6.25 -6.29
N PHE A 112 1.71 5.21 -6.56
CA PHE A 112 1.50 4.75 -7.93
C PHE A 112 0.77 5.79 -8.79
N GLN A 113 -0.18 6.55 -8.25
CA GLN A 113 -0.84 7.64 -8.96
C GLN A 113 0.15 8.70 -9.42
N ILE A 114 1.08 9.13 -8.55
CA ILE A 114 2.12 10.09 -8.91
C ILE A 114 3.07 9.53 -9.97
N ILE A 115 3.52 8.28 -9.82
CA ILE A 115 4.41 7.64 -10.81
C ILE A 115 3.73 7.58 -12.17
N LEU A 116 2.47 7.12 -12.22
CA LEU A 116 1.72 7.01 -13.47
C LEU A 116 1.42 8.38 -14.09
N LEU A 117 1.20 9.40 -13.28
CA LEU A 117 1.03 10.78 -13.75
C LEU A 117 2.30 11.27 -14.43
N ASN A 118 3.46 11.09 -13.79
CA ASN A 118 4.77 11.48 -14.33
C ASN A 118 5.10 10.74 -15.63
N ASP A 119 4.70 9.47 -15.75
CA ASP A 119 4.90 8.66 -16.95
C ASP A 119 3.84 8.90 -18.04
N ASN A 120 2.90 9.84 -17.86
CA ASN A 120 1.74 10.07 -18.74
C ASN A 120 0.90 8.81 -18.99
N GLN A 121 0.83 7.92 -18.02
CA GLN A 121 0.09 6.64 -18.06
C GLN A 121 -1.10 6.60 -17.09
N LEU A 122 -1.37 7.70 -16.38
CA LEU A 122 -2.43 7.75 -15.39
C LEU A 122 -3.80 7.52 -16.03
N SER A 123 -4.50 6.51 -15.53
CA SER A 123 -5.93 6.31 -15.77
C SER A 123 -6.55 5.69 -14.54
N VAL A 124 -7.84 5.96 -14.30
CA VAL A 124 -8.61 5.32 -13.23
C VAL A 124 -8.56 3.79 -13.36
N SER A 125 -8.60 3.27 -14.59
CA SER A 125 -8.49 1.83 -14.86
C SER A 125 -7.14 1.25 -14.44
N ALA A 126 -6.04 1.98 -14.66
CA ALA A 126 -4.71 1.52 -14.27
C ALA A 126 -4.57 1.44 -12.74
N LEU A 127 -5.00 2.47 -12.01
CA LEU A 127 -4.97 2.47 -10.54
C LEU A 127 -5.86 1.39 -9.94
N ALA A 128 -7.09 1.24 -10.44
CA ALA A 128 -7.99 0.18 -9.99
C ALA A 128 -7.39 -1.22 -10.21
N LYS A 129 -6.72 -1.43 -11.35
CA LYS A 129 -6.03 -2.70 -11.62
C LYS A 129 -4.85 -2.95 -10.70
N ILE A 130 -4.09 -1.92 -10.34
CA ILE A 130 -2.99 -2.02 -9.36
C ILE A 130 -3.57 -2.39 -7.99
N ASN A 131 -4.57 -1.67 -7.50
CA ASN A 131 -5.20 -1.97 -6.21
C ASN A 131 -5.79 -3.40 -6.18
N ASN A 132 -6.52 -3.78 -7.22
CA ASN A 132 -7.10 -5.12 -7.36
C ASN A 132 -6.02 -6.21 -7.39
N PHE A 133 -4.87 -5.94 -7.99
CA PHE A 133 -3.75 -6.88 -8.01
C PHE A 133 -3.16 -7.09 -6.62
N PHE A 134 -2.95 -6.03 -5.83
CA PHE A 134 -2.46 -6.17 -4.45
C PHE A 134 -3.47 -6.87 -3.54
N ASN A 135 -4.75 -6.54 -3.69
CA ASN A 135 -5.84 -7.25 -3.03
C ASN A 135 -5.90 -8.74 -3.43
N TYR A 136 -5.66 -9.04 -4.71
CA TYR A 136 -5.55 -10.42 -5.18
C TYR A 136 -4.36 -11.15 -4.54
N LEU A 137 -3.19 -10.51 -4.45
CA LEU A 137 -2.02 -11.12 -3.80
C LEU A 137 -2.32 -11.50 -2.34
N PHE A 138 -3.08 -10.67 -1.63
CA PHE A 138 -3.57 -11.01 -0.30
C PHE A 138 -4.47 -12.26 -0.30
N LEU A 139 -5.40 -12.39 -1.25
CA LEU A 139 -6.21 -13.62 -1.38
C LEU A 139 -5.38 -14.85 -1.74
N ALA A 140 -4.37 -14.69 -2.61
CA ALA A 140 -3.46 -15.76 -3.03
C ALA A 140 -2.57 -16.25 -1.87
N GLN A 141 -2.13 -15.38 -0.96
CA GLN A 141 -1.44 -15.79 0.29
C GLN A 141 -2.29 -16.77 1.11
N HIS A 142 -3.61 -16.63 1.03
CA HIS A 142 -4.57 -17.49 1.71
C HIS A 142 -5.05 -18.67 0.84
N LYS A 143 -4.43 -18.92 -0.32
CA LYS A 143 -4.76 -20.02 -1.24
C LYS A 143 -6.21 -20.01 -1.74
N ILE A 144 -6.77 -18.82 -1.91
CA ILE A 144 -8.16 -18.62 -2.39
C ILE A 144 -8.19 -18.49 -3.91
N MET A 145 -7.16 -17.88 -4.50
CA MET A 145 -7.07 -17.62 -5.93
C MET A 145 -5.67 -17.93 -6.45
N ASP A 146 -5.60 -18.69 -7.55
CA ASP A 146 -4.32 -19.16 -8.11
C ASP A 146 -4.09 -18.72 -9.57
N ASN A 147 -5.07 -18.09 -10.25
CA ASN A 147 -4.91 -17.58 -11.62
C ASN A 147 -4.69 -16.05 -11.71
N LEU A 148 -3.48 -15.65 -12.12
CA LEU A 148 -3.02 -14.28 -12.37
C LEU A 148 -3.10 -13.84 -13.85
N ASP A 149 -3.59 -14.65 -14.78
CA ASP A 149 -3.62 -14.36 -16.23
C ASP A 149 -4.34 -13.03 -16.54
N ASN A 150 -5.33 -12.68 -15.71
CA ASN A 150 -6.09 -11.43 -15.83
C ASN A 150 -5.25 -10.17 -15.50
N PHE A 151 -4.04 -10.32 -14.97
CA PHE A 151 -3.17 -9.22 -14.55
C PHE A 151 -1.92 -9.03 -15.42
N ASP A 152 -1.81 -9.68 -16.59
CA ASP A 152 -0.65 -9.60 -17.49
C ASP A 152 -0.15 -8.16 -17.75
N LYS A 153 -1.07 -7.25 -18.07
CA LYS A 153 -0.76 -5.82 -18.29
C LYS A 153 -0.33 -5.12 -17.00
N THR A 154 -0.97 -5.43 -15.87
CA THR A 154 -0.66 -4.85 -14.56
C THR A 154 0.71 -5.29 -14.07
N ILE A 155 1.04 -6.58 -14.22
CA ILE A 155 2.36 -7.14 -13.88
C ILE A 155 3.43 -6.45 -14.73
N THR A 156 3.20 -6.33 -16.05
CA THR A 156 4.14 -5.63 -16.95
C THR A 156 4.37 -4.19 -16.48
N LEU A 157 3.31 -3.48 -16.12
CA LEU A 157 3.38 -2.11 -15.62
C LEU A 157 4.16 -2.03 -14.29
N LEU A 158 3.85 -2.88 -13.32
CA LEU A 158 4.53 -2.93 -12.02
C LEU A 158 6.01 -3.27 -12.16
N LEU A 159 6.38 -4.19 -13.06
CA LEU A 159 7.78 -4.51 -13.36
C LEU A 159 8.53 -3.31 -13.96
N ARG A 160 7.89 -2.54 -14.84
CA ARG A 160 8.48 -1.30 -15.39
C ARG A 160 8.66 -0.24 -14.31
N ILE A 161 7.66 -0.06 -13.45
CA ILE A 161 7.75 0.87 -12.31
C ILE A 161 8.87 0.45 -11.37
N MET A 162 9.01 -0.84 -11.07
CA MET A 162 10.10 -1.35 -10.24
C MET A 162 11.48 -1.03 -10.86
N ILE A 163 11.64 -1.17 -12.18
CA ILE A 163 12.92 -0.88 -12.85
C ILE A 163 13.22 0.62 -12.84
N ASN A 164 12.22 1.46 -13.13
CA ASN A 164 12.44 2.90 -13.30
C ASN A 164 12.41 3.67 -11.97
N TYR A 165 11.71 3.15 -10.97
CA TYR A 165 11.46 3.79 -9.67
C TYR A 165 11.63 2.79 -8.51
N PRO A 166 12.78 2.10 -8.39
CA PRO A 166 12.93 0.96 -7.48
C PRO A 166 12.68 1.33 -6.01
N SER A 167 13.13 2.50 -5.55
CA SER A 167 12.94 2.94 -4.16
C SER A 167 11.47 3.25 -3.84
N LEU A 168 10.75 3.85 -4.80
CA LEU A 168 9.32 4.15 -4.65
C LEU A 168 8.47 2.88 -4.77
N PHE A 169 8.85 1.96 -5.65
CA PHE A 169 8.21 0.66 -5.74
C PHE A 169 8.38 -0.14 -4.45
N LEU A 170 9.59 -0.17 -3.88
CA LEU A 170 9.85 -0.82 -2.60
C LEU A 170 9.03 -0.19 -1.47
N LEU A 171 8.92 1.14 -1.42
CA LEU A 171 8.08 1.83 -0.46
C LEU A 171 6.61 1.44 -0.65
N ALA A 172 6.04 1.68 -1.83
CA ALA A 172 4.62 1.45 -2.11
C ALA A 172 4.19 0.01 -1.83
N THR A 173 5.01 -0.98 -2.22
CA THR A 173 4.72 -2.39 -1.95
C THR A 173 4.75 -2.78 -0.47
N ASN A 174 5.46 -2.03 0.38
CA ASN A 174 5.43 -2.20 1.83
C ASN A 174 4.26 -1.47 2.49
N LEU A 175 3.74 -0.41 1.86
CA LEU A 175 2.49 0.24 2.28
C LEU A 175 1.26 -0.58 1.88
N LEU A 176 1.37 -1.38 0.81
CA LEU A 176 0.32 -2.26 0.29
C LEU A 176 0.47 -3.72 0.74
N ASP A 177 1.04 -3.96 1.94
CA ASP A 177 1.00 -5.30 2.53
C ASP A 177 -0.45 -5.67 2.85
N GLY A 178 -0.87 -6.88 2.51
CA GLY A 178 -2.24 -7.33 2.75
C GLY A 178 -2.54 -7.49 4.24
N ASP A 179 -1.53 -7.81 5.05
CA ASP A 179 -1.60 -7.79 6.51
C ASP A 179 -1.29 -6.37 7.02
N GLU A 180 -2.31 -5.68 7.55
CA GLU A 180 -2.16 -4.30 8.05
C GLU A 180 -1.06 -4.16 9.12
N ARG A 181 -0.78 -5.22 9.89
CA ARG A 181 0.22 -5.21 10.97
C ARG A 181 1.64 -5.21 10.42
N LYS A 182 1.80 -5.64 9.16
CA LYS A 182 3.08 -5.65 8.46
C LYS A 182 3.30 -4.36 7.70
N ARG A 183 2.30 -3.51 7.45
CA ARG A 183 2.50 -2.22 6.77
C ARG A 183 3.39 -1.30 7.59
N LEU A 184 4.15 -0.43 6.92
CA LEU A 184 4.90 0.64 7.59
C LEU A 184 3.96 1.54 8.39
N SER A 185 4.47 2.18 9.44
CA SER A 185 3.74 3.26 10.13
C SER A 185 3.83 4.55 9.31
N ASP A 186 2.99 5.54 9.65
CA ASP A 186 3.10 6.90 9.11
C ASP A 186 4.50 7.49 9.34
N ARG A 187 5.05 7.28 10.55
CA ARG A 187 6.42 7.64 10.90
C ARG A 187 7.45 6.84 10.10
N GLY A 188 7.34 5.50 10.06
CA GLY A 188 8.28 4.67 9.30
C GLY A 188 8.32 5.00 7.81
N ASN A 189 7.18 5.35 7.23
CA ASN A 189 7.08 5.87 5.87
C ASN A 189 7.83 7.20 5.69
N ASN A 190 7.58 8.18 6.57
CA ASN A 190 8.26 9.46 6.52
C ASN A 190 9.78 9.29 6.71
N ASP A 191 10.19 8.51 7.69
CA ASP A 191 11.59 8.22 7.99
C ASP A 191 12.30 7.54 6.81
N PHE A 192 11.61 6.70 6.05
CA PHE A 192 12.15 6.12 4.84
C PHE A 192 12.39 7.18 3.75
N LEU A 193 11.43 8.10 3.57
CA LEU A 193 11.47 9.18 2.59
C LEU A 193 12.51 10.25 2.93
N THR A 194 12.82 10.43 4.21
CA THR A 194 13.87 11.33 4.70
C THR A 194 15.21 10.62 4.94
N SER A 195 15.36 9.36 4.50
CA SER A 195 16.58 8.56 4.63
C SER A 195 17.08 8.37 6.06
N ILE A 196 16.17 8.34 7.04
CA ILE A 196 16.44 8.04 8.44
C ILE A 196 16.44 6.53 8.68
N CYS A 197 15.61 5.79 7.94
CA CYS A 197 15.50 4.33 8.07
C CYS A 197 15.56 3.62 6.71
N ARG A 198 15.76 2.30 6.77
CA ARG A 198 15.66 1.39 5.65
C ARG A 198 14.49 0.43 5.82
N ILE A 199 13.90 0.01 4.70
CA ILE A 199 12.96 -1.11 4.71
C ILE A 199 13.80 -2.39 4.84
N GLY A 200 13.76 -3.01 6.02
CA GLY A 200 14.56 -4.19 6.32
C GLY A 200 14.02 -5.46 5.69
N ASN A 201 12.92 -5.98 6.22
CA ASN A 201 12.19 -7.09 5.62
C ASN A 201 11.23 -6.59 4.54
N LYS A 202 11.25 -7.22 3.36
CA LYS A 202 10.22 -7.01 2.33
C LYS A 202 8.86 -7.46 2.84
N SER A 203 7.79 -6.80 2.42
CA SER A 203 6.42 -7.22 2.73
C SER A 203 6.16 -8.62 2.20
N GLU A 204 5.24 -9.35 2.84
CA GLU A 204 4.86 -10.68 2.33
C GLU A 204 4.21 -10.56 0.95
N THR A 205 3.49 -9.47 0.72
CA THR A 205 2.93 -9.13 -0.59
C THR A 205 4.02 -8.88 -1.63
N PHE A 206 5.11 -8.22 -1.26
CA PHE A 206 6.29 -8.09 -2.11
C PHE A 206 6.87 -9.47 -2.41
N GLU A 207 7.14 -10.29 -1.41
CA GLU A 207 7.68 -11.64 -1.62
C GLU A 207 6.78 -12.49 -2.53
N LEU A 208 5.45 -12.43 -2.34
CA LEU A 208 4.50 -13.14 -3.18
C LEU A 208 4.55 -12.66 -4.63
N PHE A 209 4.70 -11.34 -4.87
CA PHE A 209 4.90 -10.78 -6.20
C PHE A 209 6.09 -11.43 -6.93
N PHE A 210 7.18 -11.75 -6.22
CA PHE A 210 8.36 -12.43 -6.80
C PHE A 210 8.26 -13.96 -6.83
N LYS A 211 7.47 -14.57 -5.95
CA LYS A 211 7.21 -16.02 -5.89
C LYS A 211 6.11 -16.48 -6.84
N THR A 212 5.54 -15.57 -7.63
CA THR A 212 4.60 -15.85 -8.74
C THR A 212 5.09 -16.89 -9.78
N LYS A 213 6.38 -17.27 -9.76
CA LYS A 213 6.89 -18.47 -10.46
C LYS A 213 6.18 -19.75 -10.04
N ASP A 214 5.79 -19.86 -8.77
CA ASP A 214 5.12 -21.03 -8.20
C ASP A 214 3.67 -21.18 -8.71
N PHE A 215 3.12 -20.11 -9.29
CA PHE A 215 1.78 -20.11 -9.89
C PHE A 215 1.80 -20.47 -11.39
N GLY A 216 2.96 -20.88 -11.94
CA GLY A 216 3.08 -21.28 -13.36
C GLY A 216 3.00 -20.13 -14.38
N ILE A 217 2.86 -18.88 -13.91
CA ILE A 217 2.48 -17.71 -14.73
C ILE A 217 3.68 -16.83 -15.10
N PHE A 218 4.80 -16.93 -14.37
CA PHE A 218 6.06 -16.28 -14.76
C PHE A 218 6.73 -17.03 -15.92
N ASN A 219 6.08 -16.96 -17.06
CA ASN A 219 6.54 -17.40 -18.36
C ASN A 219 7.89 -16.73 -18.68
N LYS A 220 8.61 -17.26 -19.68
CA LYS A 220 9.86 -16.68 -20.22
C LYS A 220 9.74 -15.17 -20.47
N LYS A 221 8.53 -14.70 -20.80
CA LYS A 221 8.13 -13.31 -21.03
C LYS A 221 8.59 -12.31 -19.95
N TYR A 222 8.49 -12.66 -18.66
CA TYR A 222 8.76 -11.72 -17.56
C TYR A 222 10.14 -11.85 -16.92
N ARG A 223 10.85 -12.91 -17.28
CA ARG A 223 12.10 -13.30 -16.62
C ARG A 223 13.14 -12.18 -16.66
N ASP A 224 13.28 -11.51 -17.79
CA ASP A 224 14.33 -10.51 -17.99
C ASP A 224 13.99 -9.18 -17.28
N LEU A 225 12.72 -8.77 -17.32
CA LEU A 225 12.23 -7.62 -16.55
C LEU A 225 12.36 -7.85 -15.05
N LEU A 226 11.99 -9.04 -14.57
CA LEU A 226 12.12 -9.41 -13.15
C LEU A 226 13.57 -9.38 -12.69
N LYS A 227 14.49 -9.99 -13.46
CA LYS A 227 15.92 -9.97 -13.16
C LYS A 227 16.47 -8.54 -13.12
N SER A 228 16.02 -7.69 -14.05
CA SER A 228 16.45 -6.30 -14.10
C SER A 228 15.99 -5.53 -12.87
N GLY A 229 14.71 -5.62 -12.49
CA GLY A 229 14.24 -4.94 -11.29
C GLY A 229 14.80 -5.52 -9.99
N GLN A 230 15.03 -6.84 -9.90
CA GLN A 230 15.71 -7.45 -8.76
C GLN A 230 17.14 -6.91 -8.60
N LYS A 231 17.84 -6.66 -9.70
CA LYS A 231 19.17 -6.04 -9.68
C LYS A 231 19.12 -4.62 -9.11
N GLU A 232 18.16 -3.81 -9.54
CA GLU A 232 17.98 -2.44 -9.04
C GLU A 232 17.64 -2.43 -7.53
N LEU A 233 16.75 -3.32 -7.08
CA LEU A 233 16.42 -3.45 -5.65
C LEU A 233 17.62 -3.91 -4.82
N LEU A 234 18.40 -4.88 -5.32
CA LEU A 234 19.60 -5.36 -4.65
C LEU A 234 20.67 -4.26 -4.56
N TYR A 235 20.74 -3.37 -5.55
CA TYR A 235 21.62 -2.21 -5.50
C TYR A 235 21.25 -1.29 -4.34
N LEU A 236 19.96 -0.96 -4.18
CA LEU A 236 19.46 -0.12 -3.08
C LEU A 236 19.79 -0.71 -1.71
N GLU A 237 19.54 -2.01 -1.52
CA GLU A 237 19.81 -2.74 -0.27
C GLU A 237 21.30 -2.70 0.12
N ASN A 238 22.18 -2.77 -0.87
CA ASN A 238 23.62 -2.89 -0.64
C ASN A 238 24.36 -1.56 -0.56
N HIS A 239 23.85 -0.48 -1.16
CA HIS A 239 24.64 0.74 -1.38
C HIS A 239 24.00 2.00 -0.80
N GLU A 240 22.67 2.13 -0.78
CA GLU A 240 22.05 3.40 -0.34
C GLU A 240 21.71 3.46 1.15
N LYS A 241 21.48 2.31 1.80
CA LYS A 241 20.80 2.31 3.12
C LYS A 241 21.33 1.29 4.13
N ARG A 242 22.52 0.69 3.94
CA ARG A 242 22.99 -0.45 4.74
C ARG A 242 23.16 -0.13 6.24
N ASP A 243 23.56 1.08 6.57
CA ASP A 243 23.88 1.49 7.95
C ASP A 243 22.67 2.07 8.71
N LEU A 244 21.50 2.12 8.07
CA LEU A 244 20.27 2.65 8.69
C LEU A 244 19.53 1.58 9.49
N GLU A 245 18.86 2.02 10.55
CA GLU A 245 17.91 1.20 11.31
C GLU A 245 16.68 0.84 10.48
N GLU A 246 15.96 -0.21 10.88
CA GLU A 246 14.75 -0.63 10.19
C GLU A 246 13.58 0.33 10.44
N CYS A 247 12.83 0.62 9.38
CA CYS A 247 11.68 1.49 9.47
C CYS A 247 10.59 0.91 10.37
N ASP A 248 10.02 1.79 11.18
CA ASP A 248 8.95 1.44 12.10
C ASP A 248 7.70 0.92 11.37
N ARG A 249 7.15 -0.17 11.90
CA ARG A 249 5.90 -0.80 11.43
C ARG A 249 4.82 -0.78 12.51
N THR A 250 5.14 -0.33 13.71
CA THR A 250 4.21 -0.30 14.84
C THR A 250 3.01 0.62 14.56
N LEU A 251 1.94 0.41 15.32
CA LEU A 251 0.67 1.13 15.20
C LEU A 251 0.68 2.36 16.10
#